data_AF-A0A2B7GQN9-F1
#
_entry.id   AF-A0A2B7GQN9-F1
#
_cell.length_a   1.000
_cell.length_b   1.000
_cell.length_c   1.000
_cell.angle_alpha   90.00
_cell.angle_beta   90.00
_cell.angle_gamma   90.00
#
_symmetry.space_group_name_H-M   'P 1'
#
loop_
_entity.id
_entity.type
_entity.pdbx_description
1 polymer ?
#
loop_
_entity_poly.entity_id
_entity_poly.type
_entity_poly.pdbx_seq_one_letter_code
_entity_poly.pdbx_strand_id
1 'polypeptide(L)'
;MHDSDGDRPVSRRALLRASAGTMGLSAVGSAQAGGDGGGEPAVAPRFDRGCPDATLEPGMTHCEGTSMEGCADDHPATTELRSGVAESLESRFPDVNALIDGGFKPYFDTLETGDDSWSHWLSPEFIGDDDILNPERPESVLVDNESWRSMGVMFIATRGGEPVEPPAAYGEDESTDRCSPWHTHTGLPGRFGWWYYKQAYEREFADGDLEFPCRTPCMLHVWTVDHPESVYAHDAPPQENRELSPAADPEFDTDAVPGEDELGWDVLPNGLVPERTPDEFSLPAPFGIDLGL
;
A
#
# COMPACT_ATOMS: atom_id res chain seq x y z
N MET A 1 46.85 -51.60 9.75
CA MET A 1 45.68 -51.87 10.62
C MET A 1 45.39 -50.59 11.37
N HIS A 2 44.27 -49.92 11.01
CA HIS A 2 43.45 -48.96 11.80
C HIS A 2 44.16 -47.72 12.37
N ASP A 3 43.61 -46.51 12.40
CA ASP A 3 42.35 -45.94 11.91
C ASP A 3 42.54 -44.41 11.81
N SER A 4 41.68 -43.79 11.01
CA SER A 4 41.57 -42.37 10.72
C SER A 4 41.09 -41.54 11.92
N ASP A 5 41.58 -40.30 12.05
CA ASP A 5 40.80 -39.21 12.65
C ASP A 5 40.97 -37.95 11.79
N GLY A 6 39.83 -37.44 11.32
CA GLY A 6 39.72 -36.29 10.43
C GLY A 6 39.59 -34.99 11.22
N ASP A 7 40.44 -34.03 10.90
CA ASP A 7 40.31 -32.64 11.32
C ASP A 7 39.08 -31.98 10.69
N ARG A 8 38.16 -31.48 11.53
CA ARG A 8 37.13 -30.52 11.14
C ARG A 8 37.52 -29.14 11.71
N PRO A 9 37.79 -28.12 10.86
CA PRO A 9 38.03 -26.77 11.35
C PRO A 9 36.71 -26.08 11.72
N VAL A 10 36.53 -25.83 13.02
CA VAL A 10 35.44 -25.02 13.58
C VAL A 10 35.73 -23.54 13.29
N SER A 11 34.84 -22.87 12.54
CA SER A 11 34.98 -21.47 12.12
C SER A 11 34.22 -20.50 13.03
N ARG A 12 35.00 -19.66 13.74
CA ARG A 12 34.80 -18.26 14.16
C ARG A 12 33.38 -17.65 14.29
N ARG A 13 32.43 -18.29 14.98
CA ARG A 13 31.17 -17.63 15.39
C ARG A 13 30.70 -17.89 16.82
N ALA A 14 31.61 -18.23 17.73
CA ALA A 14 31.33 -18.31 19.15
C ALA A 14 32.47 -17.66 19.94
N LEU A 15 32.12 -16.86 20.95
CA LEU A 15 32.94 -15.93 21.76
C LEU A 15 32.90 -14.51 21.14
N LEU A 16 32.03 -13.61 21.60
CA LEU A 16 32.19 -12.94 22.89
C LEU A 16 30.86 -12.67 23.62
N ARG A 17 30.93 -12.90 24.94
CA ARG A 17 29.93 -12.62 25.97
C ARG A 17 29.75 -11.12 26.22
N ALA A 18 28.49 -10.74 26.41
CA ALA A 18 27.95 -9.93 27.50
C ALA A 18 28.89 -8.98 28.28
N SER A 19 28.55 -7.69 28.30
CA SER A 19 28.71 -6.84 29.50
C SER A 19 27.64 -5.76 29.51
N ALA A 20 26.97 -5.63 30.65
CA ALA A 20 25.99 -4.59 30.96
C ALA A 20 26.66 -3.21 31.11
N GLY A 21 25.90 -2.14 30.82
CA GLY A 21 26.31 -0.77 31.11
C GLY A 21 25.22 0.23 30.76
N THR A 22 24.32 0.51 31.70
CA THR A 22 23.46 1.69 31.70
C THR A 22 24.31 2.95 31.86
N MET A 23 24.26 3.87 30.89
CA MET A 23 24.53 5.28 31.09
C MET A 23 23.47 6.10 30.35
N GLY A 24 22.61 6.76 31.11
CA GLY A 24 21.80 7.85 30.59
C GLY A 24 22.66 9.09 30.37
N LEU A 25 22.47 9.74 29.23
CA LEU A 25 22.99 11.07 28.96
C LEU A 25 21.83 11.93 28.48
N SER A 26 21.34 12.78 29.38
CA SER A 26 20.55 13.95 29.02
C SER A 26 21.43 14.91 28.23
N ALA A 27 21.16 15.05 26.93
CA ALA A 27 21.71 16.14 26.14
C ALA A 27 20.63 17.20 25.94
N VAL A 28 20.64 18.23 26.78
CA VAL A 28 20.02 19.52 26.47
C VAL A 28 21.00 20.24 25.55
N GLY A 29 20.70 20.27 24.26
CA GLY A 29 21.49 20.93 23.23
C GLY A 29 20.69 22.00 22.52
N SER A 30 20.75 23.24 23.01
CA SER A 30 20.42 24.43 22.24
C SER A 30 21.44 24.58 21.10
N ALA A 31 21.01 24.47 19.84
CA ALA A 31 21.87 24.70 18.69
C ALA A 31 21.31 25.81 17.80
N GLN A 32 22.09 26.88 17.79
CA GLN A 32 22.00 28.08 16.99
C GLN A 32 22.61 27.78 15.60
N ALA A 33 22.04 28.37 14.56
CA ALA A 33 22.38 28.15 13.16
C ALA A 33 23.84 28.48 12.80
N GLY A 34 24.44 27.67 11.91
CA GLY A 34 25.54 28.07 11.04
C GLY A 34 26.57 26.99 10.72
N GLY A 35 26.57 26.50 9.47
CA GLY A 35 27.80 26.15 8.74
C GLY A 35 28.22 24.67 8.66
N ASP A 36 27.85 24.04 7.55
CA ASP A 36 28.67 23.24 6.62
C ASP A 36 29.58 22.08 7.14
N GLY A 37 29.26 20.85 6.69
CA GLY A 37 30.22 19.74 6.54
C GLY A 37 29.97 18.49 7.39
N GLY A 38 29.30 17.48 6.81
CA GLY A 38 29.25 16.11 7.35
C GLY A 38 27.96 15.38 6.98
N GLY A 39 27.88 14.86 5.75
CA GLY A 39 26.66 14.27 5.20
C GLY A 39 26.30 12.92 5.81
N GLU A 40 25.29 12.92 6.68
CA GLU A 40 24.30 11.85 6.74
C GLU A 40 23.35 11.98 5.52
N PRO A 41 22.84 10.88 4.94
CA PRO A 41 21.99 10.97 3.75
C PRO A 41 20.59 11.47 4.17
N ALA A 42 20.40 12.79 4.17
CA ALA A 42 19.10 13.40 4.42
C ALA A 42 18.25 13.33 3.13
N VAL A 43 17.49 12.25 2.99
CA VAL A 43 16.50 12.00 1.91
C VAL A 43 15.28 12.93 2.05
N ALA A 44 14.92 13.33 3.27
CA ALA A 44 13.73 14.12 3.62
C ALA A 44 13.59 15.54 3.00
N PRO A 45 14.64 16.37 2.83
CA PRO A 45 14.44 17.81 2.63
C PRO A 45 13.93 18.23 1.24
N ARG A 46 13.59 17.32 0.33
CA ARG A 46 13.08 17.63 -1.02
C ARG A 46 11.67 17.09 -1.30
N PHE A 47 11.30 15.94 -0.74
CA PHE A 47 9.95 15.38 -0.85
C PHE A 47 8.92 16.08 0.05
N ASP A 48 9.40 16.79 1.07
CA ASP A 48 8.54 17.42 2.08
C ASP A 48 8.61 18.95 2.05
N ARG A 49 9.21 19.56 1.00
CA ARG A 49 9.29 21.02 0.87
C ARG A 49 7.89 21.59 0.65
N GLY A 50 7.29 22.08 1.73
CA GLY A 50 5.94 22.65 1.69
C GLY A 50 4.83 21.69 2.11
N CYS A 51 5.17 20.46 2.51
CA CYS A 51 4.24 19.46 3.02
C CYS A 51 4.51 19.24 4.52
N PRO A 52 3.90 20.02 5.43
CA PRO A 52 4.18 19.91 6.87
C PRO A 52 3.73 18.59 7.49
N ASP A 53 2.74 17.92 6.88
CA ASP A 53 2.13 16.69 7.40
C ASP A 53 2.74 15.41 6.80
N ALA A 54 3.68 15.57 5.88
CA ALA A 54 4.37 14.48 5.21
C ALA A 54 5.35 13.75 6.15
N THR A 55 5.38 12.41 6.09
CA THR A 55 6.27 11.57 6.89
C THR A 55 7.11 10.63 6.02
N LEU A 56 8.27 10.22 6.53
CA LEU A 56 9.09 9.18 5.88
C LEU A 56 8.54 7.78 6.14
N GLU A 57 8.07 7.51 7.35
CA GLU A 57 7.45 6.25 7.74
C GLU A 57 6.00 6.18 7.25
N PRO A 58 5.40 4.98 7.14
CA PRO A 58 3.97 4.81 6.91
C PRO A 58 3.15 5.68 7.87
N GLY A 59 2.11 6.31 7.35
CA GLY A 59 1.32 7.26 8.11
C GLY A 59 0.08 7.69 7.35
N MET A 60 -1.01 7.89 8.08
CA MET A 60 -2.30 8.28 7.54
C MET A 60 -2.97 9.33 8.43
N THR A 61 -3.85 10.12 7.82
CA THR A 61 -4.75 11.04 8.52
C THR A 61 -6.15 10.93 7.94
N HIS A 62 -7.17 11.19 8.76
CA HIS A 62 -8.52 11.39 8.26
C HIS A 62 -8.55 12.53 7.25
N CYS A 63 -9.39 12.34 6.24
CA CYS A 63 -9.74 13.41 5.32
C CYS A 63 -10.52 14.52 6.05
N GLU A 64 -10.59 15.69 5.42
CA GLU A 64 -11.30 16.82 6.03
C GLU A 64 -12.78 16.45 6.26
N GLY A 65 -13.24 16.64 7.50
CA GLY A 65 -14.61 16.34 7.89
C GLY A 65 -14.91 14.84 8.05
N THR A 66 -13.93 13.94 7.98
CA THR A 66 -14.16 12.48 8.06
C THR A 66 -13.75 11.93 9.43
N SER A 67 -14.37 10.83 9.86
CA SER A 67 -14.14 10.18 11.15
C SER A 67 -14.69 8.76 11.17
N MET A 68 -14.03 7.89 11.93
CA MET A 68 -14.49 6.53 12.23
C MET A 68 -15.36 6.42 13.49
N GLU A 69 -15.56 7.51 14.25
CA GLU A 69 -16.19 7.45 15.58
C GLU A 69 -17.62 6.87 15.57
N GLY A 70 -18.40 7.15 14.50
CA GLY A 70 -19.74 6.61 14.31
C GLY A 70 -19.78 5.26 13.58
N CYS A 71 -18.64 4.69 13.18
CA CYS A 71 -18.58 3.47 12.39
C CYS A 71 -18.81 2.22 13.24
N ALA A 72 -19.65 1.34 12.71
CA ALA A 72 -19.98 0.02 13.24
C ALA A 72 -20.11 -0.97 12.07
N ASP A 73 -19.49 -2.13 12.22
CA ASP A 73 -19.45 -3.18 11.21
C ASP A 73 -20.82 -3.85 11.02
N ASP A 74 -21.64 -3.91 12.07
CA ASP A 74 -22.99 -4.49 12.08
C ASP A 74 -24.08 -3.48 11.69
N HIS A 75 -23.71 -2.24 11.36
CA HIS A 75 -24.66 -1.26 10.85
C HIS A 75 -25.24 -1.73 9.49
N PRO A 76 -26.57 -1.57 9.24
CA PRO A 76 -27.19 -2.05 8.01
C PRO A 76 -26.52 -1.53 6.73
N ALA A 77 -26.11 -0.26 6.72
CA ALA A 77 -25.41 0.33 5.56
C ALA A 77 -24.01 -0.27 5.34
N THR A 78 -23.25 -0.55 6.42
CA THR A 78 -21.97 -1.25 6.31
C THR A 78 -22.16 -2.66 5.78
N THR A 79 -23.18 -3.37 6.28
CA THR A 79 -23.50 -4.73 5.84
C THR A 79 -23.92 -4.75 4.36
N GLU A 80 -24.74 -3.80 3.94
CA GLU A 80 -25.15 -3.64 2.53
C GLU A 80 -23.95 -3.34 1.63
N LEU A 81 -23.10 -2.39 2.02
CA LEU A 81 -21.89 -2.04 1.29
C LEU A 81 -20.93 -3.24 1.17
N ARG A 82 -20.60 -3.90 2.29
CA ARG A 82 -19.74 -5.10 2.30
C ARG A 82 -20.33 -6.23 1.45
N SER A 83 -21.65 -6.43 1.49
CA SER A 83 -22.32 -7.46 0.69
C SER A 83 -22.25 -7.14 -0.81
N GLY A 84 -22.48 -5.88 -1.20
CA GLY A 84 -22.32 -5.46 -2.59
C GLY A 84 -20.89 -5.61 -3.10
N VAL A 85 -19.90 -5.31 -2.24
CA VAL A 85 -18.49 -5.52 -2.57
C VAL A 85 -18.22 -7.02 -2.74
N ALA A 86 -18.67 -7.86 -1.82
CA ALA A 86 -18.50 -9.31 -1.90
C ALA A 86 -19.11 -9.92 -3.17
N GLU A 87 -20.32 -9.49 -3.55
CA GLU A 87 -20.97 -9.92 -4.79
C GLU A 87 -20.17 -9.49 -6.04
N SER A 88 -19.65 -8.26 -6.05
CA SER A 88 -18.83 -7.74 -7.15
C SER A 88 -17.51 -8.49 -7.29
N LEU A 89 -16.82 -8.76 -6.17
CA LEU A 89 -15.61 -9.58 -6.17
C LEU A 89 -15.91 -11.00 -6.63
N GLU A 90 -16.98 -11.65 -6.17
CA GLU A 90 -17.29 -13.02 -6.60
C GLU A 90 -17.67 -13.12 -8.10
N SER A 91 -18.43 -12.15 -8.60
CA SER A 91 -19.06 -12.25 -9.93
C SER A 91 -18.32 -11.53 -11.05
N ARG A 92 -17.56 -10.48 -10.74
CA ARG A 92 -16.92 -9.60 -11.74
C ARG A 92 -15.41 -9.55 -11.58
N PHE A 93 -14.90 -9.56 -10.35
CA PHE A 93 -13.48 -9.40 -10.07
C PHE A 93 -12.92 -10.49 -9.13
N PRO A 94 -13.11 -11.80 -9.42
CA PRO A 94 -12.79 -12.88 -8.46
C PRO A 94 -11.30 -13.13 -8.25
N ASP A 95 -10.46 -12.75 -9.20
CA ASP A 95 -9.03 -13.07 -9.21
C ASP A 95 -8.27 -12.18 -10.21
N VAL A 96 -6.96 -12.36 -10.25
CA VAL A 96 -6.04 -11.62 -11.12
C VAL A 96 -6.42 -11.70 -12.60
N ASN A 97 -6.89 -12.85 -13.11
CA ASN A 97 -7.30 -12.95 -14.52
C ASN A 97 -8.43 -11.95 -14.83
N ALA A 98 -9.46 -11.92 -13.98
CA ALA A 98 -10.59 -11.01 -14.15
C ALA A 98 -10.19 -9.53 -14.04
N LEU A 99 -9.24 -9.20 -13.18
CA LEU A 99 -8.71 -7.85 -13.05
C LEU A 99 -7.94 -7.40 -14.30
N ILE A 100 -7.11 -8.29 -14.86
CA ILE A 100 -6.39 -8.05 -16.11
C ILE A 100 -7.36 -7.79 -17.26
N ASP A 101 -8.37 -8.63 -17.41
CA ASP A 101 -9.41 -8.49 -18.44
C ASP A 101 -10.26 -7.23 -18.23
N GLY A 102 -10.49 -6.86 -16.96
CA GLY A 102 -11.15 -5.62 -16.55
C GLY A 102 -10.30 -4.37 -16.76
N GLY A 103 -9.05 -4.49 -17.21
CA GLY A 103 -8.17 -3.37 -17.49
C GLY A 103 -7.51 -2.74 -16.27
N PHE A 104 -7.62 -3.38 -15.10
CA PHE A 104 -6.97 -2.93 -13.87
C PHE A 104 -5.45 -2.97 -14.02
N LYS A 105 -4.78 -2.09 -13.27
CA LYS A 105 -3.32 -1.95 -13.26
C LYS A 105 -2.79 -2.33 -11.88
N PRO A 106 -1.82 -3.26 -11.80
CA PRO A 106 -1.22 -3.64 -10.54
C PRO A 106 -0.47 -2.45 -9.94
N TYR A 107 -0.66 -2.32 -8.64
CA TYR A 107 -0.05 -1.36 -7.75
C TYR A 107 0.43 -2.16 -6.53
N PHE A 108 1.71 -2.51 -6.54
CA PHE A 108 2.34 -3.12 -5.38
C PHE A 108 2.82 -1.98 -4.48
N ASP A 109 2.48 -2.01 -3.19
CA ASP A 109 2.90 -1.02 -2.20
C ASP A 109 4.40 -1.10 -1.96
N THR A 110 5.14 -0.47 -2.85
CA THR A 110 6.60 -0.47 -2.76
C THR A 110 7.06 0.46 -1.66
N LEU A 111 8.16 0.08 -1.00
CA LEU A 111 8.77 0.80 0.14
C LEU A 111 8.06 0.63 1.48
N GLU A 112 6.99 -0.17 1.56
CA GLU A 112 6.45 -0.55 2.86
C GLU A 112 7.42 -1.46 3.61
N THR A 113 7.66 -1.12 4.87
CA THR A 113 8.32 -1.99 5.83
C THR A 113 7.23 -2.70 6.62
N GLY A 114 6.72 -3.82 6.11
CA GLY A 114 5.53 -4.46 6.67
C GLY A 114 5.13 -5.74 5.96
N ASP A 115 3.84 -6.01 5.92
CA ASP A 115 3.24 -7.15 5.25
C ASP A 115 3.01 -6.83 3.76
N ASP A 116 3.86 -7.38 2.89
CA ASP A 116 3.81 -7.25 1.43
C ASP A 116 3.00 -8.39 0.76
N SER A 117 2.27 -9.19 1.55
CA SER A 117 1.46 -10.31 1.05
C SER A 117 0.15 -9.90 0.36
N TRP A 118 -0.05 -8.62 0.07
CA TRP A 118 -1.21 -8.13 -0.66
C TRP A 118 -0.86 -6.99 -1.62
N SER A 119 -1.75 -6.69 -2.55
CA SER A 119 -1.56 -5.65 -3.54
C SER A 119 -2.86 -4.92 -3.88
N HIS A 120 -2.71 -3.67 -4.31
CA HIS A 120 -3.80 -2.93 -4.91
C HIS A 120 -3.80 -3.12 -6.42
N TRP A 121 -4.98 -3.15 -7.01
CA TRP A 121 -5.18 -3.16 -8.45
C TRP A 121 -6.10 -2.01 -8.78
N LEU A 122 -5.59 -1.00 -9.47
CA LEU A 122 -6.27 0.27 -9.73
C LEU A 122 -6.96 0.26 -11.09
N SER A 123 -8.19 0.75 -11.17
CA SER A 123 -8.92 0.91 -12.44
C SER A 123 -8.76 2.33 -12.98
N PRO A 124 -8.01 2.53 -14.08
CA PRO A 124 -7.93 3.83 -14.73
C PRO A 124 -9.28 4.29 -15.31
N GLU A 125 -10.24 3.37 -15.52
CA GLU A 125 -11.57 3.72 -16.02
C GLU A 125 -12.45 4.32 -14.93
N PHE A 126 -12.31 3.85 -13.68
CA PHE A 126 -13.21 4.23 -12.59
C PHE A 126 -12.64 5.38 -11.74
N ILE A 127 -11.31 5.48 -11.63
CA ILE A 127 -10.67 6.61 -10.95
C ILE A 127 -11.05 7.93 -11.64
N GLY A 128 -11.57 8.88 -10.87
CA GLY A 128 -11.93 10.20 -11.37
C GLY A 128 -13.37 10.33 -11.87
N ASP A 129 -14.15 9.24 -11.89
CA ASP A 129 -15.56 9.29 -12.28
C ASP A 129 -16.48 9.84 -11.16
N ASP A 130 -17.76 10.01 -11.46
CA ASP A 130 -18.73 10.61 -10.53
C ASP A 130 -19.40 9.59 -9.59
N ASP A 131 -19.11 8.29 -9.72
CA ASP A 131 -19.81 7.17 -9.10
C ASP A 131 -19.01 6.56 -7.92
N ILE A 132 -18.58 7.45 -7.02
CA ILE A 132 -17.78 7.09 -5.83
C ILE A 132 -18.60 6.22 -4.87
N LEU A 133 -17.93 5.25 -4.24
CA LEU A 133 -18.52 4.31 -3.29
C LEU A 133 -19.51 3.33 -3.95
N ASN A 134 -19.33 3.04 -5.24
CA ASN A 134 -20.10 2.03 -5.96
C ASN A 134 -19.38 0.66 -5.97
N PRO A 135 -19.93 -0.37 -5.27
CA PRO A 135 -19.30 -1.70 -5.23
C PRO A 135 -19.13 -2.38 -6.59
N GLU A 136 -19.94 -2.03 -7.58
CA GLU A 136 -19.87 -2.57 -8.94
C GLU A 136 -18.76 -1.95 -9.80
N ARG A 137 -18.18 -0.83 -9.35
CA ARG A 137 -17.16 -0.05 -10.08
C ARG A 137 -16.07 0.46 -9.12
N PRO A 138 -15.43 -0.41 -8.32
CA PRO A 138 -14.45 0.04 -7.34
C PRO A 138 -13.20 0.60 -8.03
N GLU A 139 -12.71 1.75 -7.59
CA GLU A 139 -11.48 2.34 -8.14
C GLU A 139 -10.24 1.48 -7.90
N SER A 140 -10.26 0.65 -6.85
CA SER A 140 -9.24 -0.33 -6.56
C SER A 140 -9.83 -1.64 -6.05
N VAL A 141 -9.26 -2.77 -6.49
CA VAL A 141 -9.47 -4.09 -5.89
C VAL A 141 -8.23 -4.49 -5.11
N LEU A 142 -8.42 -5.12 -3.94
CA LEU A 142 -7.35 -5.57 -3.05
C LEU A 142 -7.18 -7.08 -3.22
N VAL A 143 -5.97 -7.51 -3.53
CA VAL A 143 -5.66 -8.90 -3.90
C VAL A 143 -4.68 -9.49 -2.89
N ASP A 144 -4.96 -10.71 -2.44
CA ASP A 144 -4.03 -11.50 -1.67
C ASP A 144 -2.95 -12.09 -2.60
N ASN A 145 -1.68 -11.78 -2.35
CA ASN A 145 -0.58 -12.15 -3.25
C ASN A 145 -0.24 -13.64 -3.19
N GLU A 146 -0.65 -14.37 -2.15
CA GLU A 146 -0.47 -15.82 -2.06
C GLU A 146 -1.53 -16.55 -2.88
N SER A 147 -2.81 -16.31 -2.61
CA SER A 147 -3.93 -17.01 -3.27
C SER A 147 -4.33 -16.41 -4.62
N TRP A 148 -3.89 -15.19 -4.93
CA TRP A 148 -4.26 -14.40 -6.12
C TRP A 148 -5.76 -14.08 -6.19
N ARG A 149 -6.45 -14.13 -5.05
CA ARG A 149 -7.87 -13.83 -4.90
C ARG A 149 -8.09 -12.40 -4.46
N SER A 150 -9.17 -11.81 -4.96
CA SER A 150 -9.65 -10.53 -4.47
C SER A 150 -10.28 -10.71 -3.08
N MET A 151 -9.94 -9.81 -2.15
CA MET A 151 -10.33 -9.90 -0.72
C MET A 151 -10.93 -8.60 -0.16
N GLY A 152 -10.93 -7.54 -0.94
CA GLY A 152 -11.55 -6.27 -0.59
C GLY A 152 -11.48 -5.28 -1.74
N VAL A 153 -11.94 -4.07 -1.49
CA VAL A 153 -11.81 -2.93 -2.41
C VAL A 153 -11.32 -1.72 -1.67
N MET A 154 -10.71 -0.80 -2.40
CA MET A 154 -10.45 0.55 -1.91
C MET A 154 -11.12 1.53 -2.86
N PHE A 155 -12.02 2.34 -2.33
CA PHE A 155 -12.61 3.46 -3.07
C PHE A 155 -11.69 4.66 -3.04
N ILE A 156 -11.66 5.44 -4.13
CA ILE A 156 -10.82 6.63 -4.25
C ILE A 156 -11.68 7.85 -4.59
N ALA A 157 -11.83 8.75 -3.62
CA ALA A 157 -12.59 9.98 -3.79
C ALA A 157 -11.70 11.06 -4.44
N THR A 158 -11.53 10.97 -5.76
CA THR A 158 -11.04 12.09 -6.60
C THR A 158 -11.88 12.21 -7.86
N ARG A 159 -12.01 13.42 -8.38
CA ARG A 159 -12.63 13.70 -9.70
C ARG A 159 -11.61 14.03 -10.79
N GLY A 160 -10.32 14.10 -10.43
CA GLY A 160 -9.22 14.54 -11.32
C GLY A 160 -7.96 14.92 -10.55
N GLY A 161 -7.62 14.17 -9.50
CA GLY A 161 -6.47 14.43 -8.63
C GLY A 161 -6.68 15.47 -7.52
N GLU A 162 -7.73 16.28 -7.59
CA GLU A 162 -8.05 17.29 -6.56
C GLU A 162 -8.74 16.67 -5.33
N PRO A 163 -8.46 17.16 -4.11
CA PRO A 163 -9.20 16.78 -2.91
C PRO A 163 -10.69 17.14 -3.04
N VAL A 164 -11.57 16.18 -2.77
CA VAL A 164 -13.01 16.40 -2.59
C VAL A 164 -13.42 16.02 -1.18
N GLU A 165 -14.54 16.55 -0.69
CA GLU A 165 -15.18 15.99 0.50
C GLU A 165 -15.83 14.66 0.11
N PRO A 166 -15.35 13.53 0.66
CA PRO A 166 -15.84 12.23 0.24
C PRO A 166 -17.20 11.90 0.89
N PRO A 167 -18.06 11.10 0.23
CA PRO A 167 -19.37 10.74 0.78
C PRO A 167 -19.21 9.87 2.03
N ALA A 168 -19.99 10.12 3.09
CA ALA A 168 -20.03 9.23 4.24
C ALA A 168 -20.53 7.83 3.82
N ALA A 169 -20.03 6.77 4.46
CA ALA A 169 -20.58 5.42 4.29
C ALA A 169 -22.03 5.37 4.79
N TYR A 170 -22.34 6.11 5.85
CA TYR A 170 -23.69 6.43 6.29
C TYR A 170 -23.72 7.60 7.28
N GLY A 171 -24.93 8.06 7.58
CA GLY A 171 -25.21 9.18 8.47
C GLY A 171 -25.15 10.53 7.76
N GLU A 172 -25.84 11.51 8.32
CA GLU A 172 -25.86 12.88 7.80
C GLU A 172 -24.75 13.71 8.44
N ASP A 173 -24.41 14.84 7.83
CA ASP A 173 -23.42 15.76 8.40
C ASP A 173 -23.84 16.21 9.80
N GLU A 174 -22.85 16.30 10.70
CA GLU A 174 -23.02 16.61 12.13
C GLU A 174 -23.81 15.58 12.97
N SER A 175 -24.18 14.42 12.41
CA SER A 175 -24.80 13.34 13.17
C SER A 175 -23.76 12.54 13.97
N THR A 176 -24.11 12.12 15.20
CA THR A 176 -23.19 11.35 16.08
C THR A 176 -22.99 9.91 15.61
N ASP A 177 -23.84 9.43 14.72
CA ASP A 177 -23.80 8.13 14.06
C ASP A 177 -23.20 8.21 12.64
N ARG A 178 -22.64 9.36 12.25
CA ARG A 178 -21.99 9.51 10.93
C ARG A 178 -20.73 8.65 10.88
N CYS A 179 -20.67 7.78 9.88
CA CYS A 179 -19.50 6.96 9.58
C CYS A 179 -18.88 7.42 8.26
N SER A 180 -17.69 8.02 8.36
CA SER A 180 -16.93 8.49 7.21
C SER A 180 -15.47 8.07 7.40
N PRO A 181 -15.12 6.80 7.14
CA PRO A 181 -13.80 6.23 7.46
C PRO A 181 -12.72 6.59 6.42
N TRP A 182 -12.94 7.62 5.61
CA TRP A 182 -11.98 8.06 4.60
C TRP A 182 -10.71 8.62 5.23
N HIS A 183 -9.58 8.28 4.64
CA HIS A 183 -8.26 8.73 5.06
C HIS A 183 -7.37 8.98 3.85
N THR A 184 -6.22 9.59 4.09
CA THR A 184 -5.17 9.83 3.11
C THR A 184 -3.84 9.41 3.72
N HIS A 185 -2.96 8.84 2.90
CA HIS A 185 -1.61 8.50 3.30
C HIS A 185 -0.72 9.74 3.19
N THR A 186 -0.03 10.04 4.28
CA THR A 186 0.97 11.11 4.35
C THR A 186 2.39 10.56 4.41
N GLY A 187 2.52 9.25 4.66
CA GLY A 187 3.78 8.52 4.61
C GLY A 187 4.36 8.36 3.21
N LEU A 188 5.69 8.30 3.13
CA LEU A 188 6.42 8.14 1.89
C LEU A 188 5.99 6.91 1.07
N PRO A 189 5.75 5.71 1.65
CA PRO A 189 5.36 4.53 0.87
C PRO A 189 4.07 4.76 0.06
N GLY A 190 2.98 5.13 0.74
CA GLY A 190 1.71 5.40 0.07
C GLY A 190 1.77 6.57 -0.93
N ARG A 191 2.47 7.66 -0.58
CA ARG A 191 2.66 8.81 -1.49
C ARG A 191 3.47 8.43 -2.73
N PHE A 192 4.52 7.63 -2.54
CA PHE A 192 5.40 7.18 -3.61
C PHE A 192 4.65 6.23 -4.54
N GLY A 193 3.92 5.26 -4.00
CA GLY A 193 3.11 4.38 -4.80
C GLY A 193 2.12 5.18 -5.65
N TRP A 194 1.35 6.12 -5.07
CA TRP A 194 0.40 6.93 -5.85
C TRP A 194 1.09 7.74 -6.94
N TRP A 195 2.20 8.41 -6.62
CA TRP A 195 3.00 9.11 -7.62
C TRP A 195 3.46 8.16 -8.73
N TYR A 196 3.97 6.99 -8.37
CA TYR A 196 4.44 5.98 -9.31
C TYR A 196 3.34 5.50 -10.25
N TYR A 197 2.14 5.22 -9.73
CA TYR A 197 0.97 4.87 -10.54
C TYR A 197 0.70 5.90 -11.63
N LYS A 198 0.62 7.18 -11.27
CA LYS A 198 0.37 8.26 -12.21
C LYS A 198 1.45 8.35 -13.28
N GLN A 199 2.71 8.13 -12.91
CA GLN A 199 3.80 8.13 -13.87
C GLN A 199 3.80 6.91 -14.80
N ALA A 200 3.59 5.71 -14.25
CA ALA A 200 3.65 4.47 -14.99
C ALA A 200 2.45 4.28 -15.93
N TYR A 201 1.25 4.63 -15.47
CA TYR A 201 0.00 4.25 -16.13
C TYR A 201 -0.79 5.44 -16.70
N GLU A 202 -0.80 6.59 -16.03
CA GLU A 202 -1.43 7.81 -16.58
C GLU A 202 -0.48 8.62 -17.48
N ARG A 203 0.82 8.30 -17.44
CA ARG A 203 1.89 8.92 -18.25
C ARG A 203 2.00 10.43 -18.03
N GLU A 204 1.72 10.92 -16.82
CA GLU A 204 1.81 12.35 -16.48
C GLU A 204 3.19 12.96 -16.79
N PHE A 205 4.27 12.17 -16.77
CA PHE A 205 5.60 12.60 -17.23
C PHE A 205 5.60 13.14 -18.67
N ALA A 206 4.72 12.66 -19.53
CA ALA A 206 4.58 13.11 -20.92
C ALA A 206 4.02 14.54 -21.00
N ASP A 207 3.19 14.91 -20.02
CA ASP A 207 2.64 16.25 -19.85
C ASP A 207 3.55 17.16 -19.00
N GLY A 208 4.65 16.60 -18.48
CA GLY A 208 5.66 17.32 -17.71
C GLY A 208 5.30 17.51 -16.24
N ASP A 209 4.25 16.85 -15.75
CA ASP A 209 3.90 16.83 -14.33
C ASP A 209 4.67 15.72 -13.62
N LEU A 210 5.64 16.15 -12.80
CA LEU A 210 6.49 15.30 -11.99
C LEU A 210 6.35 15.65 -10.51
N GLU A 211 5.34 16.43 -10.13
CA GLU A 211 5.19 16.90 -8.77
C GLU A 211 4.92 15.72 -7.83
N PHE A 212 5.74 15.63 -6.78
CA PHE A 212 5.56 14.60 -5.77
C PHE A 212 4.48 15.05 -4.78
N PRO A 213 3.39 14.30 -4.60
CA PRO A 213 2.22 14.76 -3.88
C PRO A 213 2.52 14.87 -2.38
N CYS A 214 1.91 15.82 -1.66
CA CYS A 214 2.04 15.89 -0.19
C CYS A 214 1.32 14.75 0.55
N ARG A 215 0.31 14.15 -0.10
CA ARG A 215 -0.56 13.10 0.42
C ARG A 215 -1.27 12.37 -0.72
N THR A 216 -1.78 11.17 -0.49
CA THR A 216 -2.61 10.47 -1.50
C THR A 216 -4.01 11.09 -1.60
N PRO A 217 -4.80 10.73 -2.62
CA PRO A 217 -6.25 10.87 -2.57
C PRO A 217 -6.91 10.42 -1.27
N CYS A 218 -8.11 10.93 -1.00
CA CYS A 218 -8.98 10.35 0.02
C CYS A 218 -9.41 8.96 -0.43
N MET A 219 -9.20 7.96 0.43
CA MET A 219 -9.48 6.57 0.16
C MET A 219 -10.23 5.90 1.31
N LEU A 220 -10.98 4.85 0.98
CA LEU A 220 -11.78 4.07 1.92
C LEU A 220 -11.68 2.59 1.56
N HIS A 221 -11.10 1.80 2.46
CA HIS A 221 -11.02 0.35 2.34
C HIS A 221 -12.33 -0.31 2.78
N VAL A 222 -12.75 -1.37 2.08
CA VAL A 222 -13.84 -2.26 2.49
C VAL A 222 -13.40 -3.71 2.30
N TRP A 223 -13.21 -4.41 3.41
CA TRP A 223 -12.81 -5.82 3.41
C TRP A 223 -14.01 -6.76 3.37
N THR A 224 -13.93 -7.80 2.54
CA THR A 224 -14.93 -8.89 2.52
C THR A 224 -14.51 -10.05 3.43
N VAL A 225 -13.21 -10.19 3.68
CA VAL A 225 -12.62 -11.05 4.70
C VAL A 225 -12.75 -10.43 6.09
N ASP A 226 -12.88 -11.25 7.13
CA ASP A 226 -13.00 -10.76 8.50
C ASP A 226 -11.72 -10.06 8.95
N HIS A 227 -11.84 -8.83 9.42
CA HIS A 227 -10.74 -8.02 9.91
C HIS A 227 -10.93 -7.72 11.41
N PRO A 228 -9.91 -7.91 12.28
CA PRO A 228 -10.07 -7.75 13.73
C PRO A 228 -10.38 -6.31 14.17
N GLU A 229 -9.98 -5.32 13.39
CA GLU A 229 -10.22 -3.90 13.69
C GLU A 229 -11.59 -3.40 13.22
N SER A 230 -11.88 -3.51 11.91
CA SER A 230 -13.15 -3.14 11.30
C SER A 230 -13.18 -3.58 9.84
N VAL A 231 -14.37 -3.69 9.25
CA VAL A 231 -14.56 -3.77 7.79
C VAL A 231 -13.85 -2.63 7.04
N TYR A 232 -13.68 -1.48 7.68
CA TYR A 232 -13.02 -0.30 7.11
C TYR A 232 -11.55 -0.13 7.52
N ALA A 233 -10.91 -1.17 8.06
CA ALA A 233 -9.52 -1.10 8.47
C ALA A 233 -8.61 -0.70 7.31
N HIS A 234 -7.56 0.06 7.63
CA HIS A 234 -6.60 0.53 6.64
C HIS A 234 -5.68 -0.60 6.13
N ASP A 235 -5.12 -1.38 7.04
CA ASP A 235 -4.24 -2.52 6.70
C ASP A 235 -5.04 -3.75 6.26
N ALA A 236 -4.35 -4.69 5.61
CA ALA A 236 -4.93 -5.98 5.25
C ALA A 236 -5.27 -6.82 6.50
N PRO A 237 -6.31 -7.67 6.41
CA PRO A 237 -6.59 -8.66 7.46
C PRO A 237 -5.34 -9.54 7.70
N PRO A 238 -5.07 -9.97 8.94
CA PRO A 238 -3.96 -10.90 9.20
C PRO A 238 -4.02 -12.17 8.34
N GLN A 239 -2.87 -12.79 8.04
CA GLN A 239 -2.81 -13.98 7.19
C GLN A 239 -3.71 -15.11 7.69
N GLU A 240 -3.84 -15.30 9.01
CA GLU A 240 -4.73 -16.31 9.60
C GLU A 240 -6.22 -16.10 9.28
N ASN A 241 -6.61 -14.89 8.85
CA ASN A 241 -7.96 -14.57 8.43
C ASN A 241 -8.14 -14.69 6.91
N ARG A 242 -7.03 -14.71 6.14
CA ARG A 242 -6.99 -14.78 4.67
C ARG A 242 -6.87 -16.21 4.15
N GLU A 243 -7.57 -17.17 4.77
CA GLU A 243 -7.59 -18.57 4.33
C GLU A 243 -8.45 -18.78 3.06
N LEU A 244 -8.14 -18.06 2.00
CA LEU A 244 -8.83 -18.15 0.71
C LEU A 244 -8.31 -19.37 -0.06
N SER A 245 -9.22 -20.06 -0.76
CA SER A 245 -8.80 -21.07 -1.73
C SER A 245 -8.09 -20.37 -2.89
N PRO A 246 -6.91 -20.86 -3.34
CA PRO A 246 -6.21 -20.28 -4.45
C PRO A 246 -7.09 -20.05 -5.69
N ALA A 247 -6.74 -19.04 -6.47
CA ALA A 247 -7.32 -18.82 -7.79
C ALA A 247 -7.16 -20.05 -8.69
N ALA A 248 -7.97 -20.11 -9.74
CA ALA A 248 -7.73 -21.10 -10.79
C ALA A 248 -6.43 -20.77 -11.54
N ASP A 249 -5.91 -21.73 -12.31
CA ASP A 249 -4.72 -21.53 -13.13
C ASP A 249 -4.86 -20.24 -13.97
N PRO A 250 -3.82 -19.40 -14.03
CA PRO A 250 -3.84 -18.16 -14.79
C PRO A 250 -4.08 -18.44 -16.28
N GLU A 251 -4.89 -17.60 -16.93
CA GLU A 251 -5.19 -17.73 -18.37
C GLU A 251 -4.14 -17.04 -19.25
N PHE A 252 -3.24 -16.27 -18.64
CA PHE A 252 -2.12 -15.62 -19.30
C PHE A 252 -0.84 -16.47 -19.24
N ASP A 253 0.13 -16.10 -20.08
CA ASP A 253 1.40 -16.82 -20.23
C ASP A 253 2.31 -16.63 -19.00
N THR A 254 2.20 -17.55 -18.04
CA THR A 254 3.06 -17.64 -16.85
C THR A 254 3.19 -19.10 -16.41
N ASP A 255 4.33 -19.43 -15.79
CA ASP A 255 4.56 -20.74 -15.17
C ASP A 255 4.23 -20.74 -13.65
N ALA A 256 3.87 -19.57 -13.10
CA ALA A 256 3.57 -19.41 -11.67
C ALA A 256 2.18 -19.96 -11.31
N VAL A 257 2.07 -20.50 -10.09
CA VAL A 257 0.87 -21.19 -9.60
C VAL A 257 0.31 -20.46 -8.37
N PRO A 258 -0.95 -19.98 -8.41
CA PRO A 258 -1.61 -19.40 -7.23
C PRO A 258 -1.58 -20.35 -6.02
N GLY A 259 -1.17 -19.85 -4.86
CA GLY A 259 -0.99 -20.62 -3.62
C GLY A 259 0.35 -21.35 -3.49
N GLU A 260 1.19 -21.35 -4.53
CA GLU A 260 2.58 -21.86 -4.47
C GLU A 260 3.59 -20.73 -4.73
N ASP A 261 3.28 -19.82 -5.66
CA ASP A 261 4.10 -18.67 -6.04
C ASP A 261 3.41 -17.35 -5.68
N GLU A 262 4.19 -16.39 -5.18
CA GLU A 262 3.69 -15.06 -4.84
C GLU A 262 3.42 -14.23 -6.09
N LEU A 263 2.33 -13.46 -6.05
CA LEU A 263 2.00 -12.49 -7.08
C LEU A 263 2.99 -11.32 -7.03
N GLY A 264 3.70 -11.10 -8.13
CA GLY A 264 4.68 -10.03 -8.27
C GLY A 264 4.88 -9.61 -9.73
N TRP A 265 5.78 -8.65 -9.97
CA TRP A 265 6.03 -8.13 -11.32
C TRP A 265 6.56 -9.18 -12.30
N ASP A 266 7.30 -10.18 -11.82
CA ASP A 266 7.95 -11.22 -12.61
C ASP A 266 6.99 -12.30 -13.13
N VAL A 267 5.84 -12.46 -12.47
CA VAL A 267 4.82 -13.44 -12.89
C VAL A 267 3.77 -12.83 -13.81
N LEU A 268 3.69 -11.49 -13.90
CA LEU A 268 2.68 -10.79 -14.68
C LEU A 268 3.01 -10.73 -16.18
N PRO A 269 1.99 -10.60 -17.05
CA PRO A 269 2.21 -10.35 -18.47
C PRO A 269 3.06 -9.11 -18.73
N ASN A 270 4.02 -9.20 -19.66
CA ASN A 270 4.91 -8.09 -20.04
C ASN A 270 4.18 -6.78 -20.41
N GLY A 271 2.93 -6.84 -20.86
CA GLY A 271 2.13 -5.64 -21.18
C GLY A 271 1.56 -4.91 -19.97
N LEU A 272 1.58 -5.54 -18.79
CA LEU A 272 1.18 -4.94 -17.52
C LEU A 272 2.37 -4.53 -16.66
N VAL A 273 3.53 -5.15 -16.88
CA VAL A 273 4.77 -4.72 -16.24
C VAL A 273 5.17 -3.35 -16.81
N PRO A 274 5.31 -2.32 -15.97
CA PRO A 274 5.74 -1.00 -16.40
C PRO A 274 7.17 -1.03 -16.94
N GLU A 275 7.54 -0.08 -17.81
CA GLU A 275 8.87 -0.01 -18.42
C GLU A 275 10.01 0.09 -17.38
N ARG A 276 9.70 0.55 -16.18
CA ARG A 276 10.57 0.56 -15.01
C ARG A 276 9.77 0.18 -13.78
N THR A 277 10.18 -0.87 -13.08
CA THR A 277 9.59 -1.22 -11.79
C THR A 277 10.09 -0.26 -10.70
N PRO A 278 9.40 -0.15 -9.56
CA PRO A 278 9.79 0.75 -8.48
C PRO A 278 11.23 0.56 -7.97
N ASP A 279 11.72 -0.67 -7.93
CA ASP A 279 13.10 -1.01 -7.54
C ASP A 279 14.15 -0.51 -8.55
N GLU A 280 13.76 -0.36 -9.82
CA GLU A 280 14.62 0.22 -10.87
C GLU A 280 14.68 1.75 -10.83
N PHE A 281 13.81 2.41 -10.04
CA PHE A 281 13.94 3.83 -9.75
C PHE A 281 15.12 4.05 -8.80
N SER A 282 16.33 4.02 -9.37
CA SER A 282 17.46 4.79 -8.85
C SER A 282 17.12 6.26 -9.00
N LEU A 283 16.46 6.87 -8.02
CA LEU A 283 16.11 8.28 -8.11
C LEU A 283 17.41 9.09 -8.23
N PRO A 284 17.72 9.68 -9.41
CA PRO A 284 19.03 10.27 -9.65
C PRO A 284 19.26 11.42 -8.69
N ALA A 285 20.52 11.73 -8.36
CA ALA A 285 20.82 12.90 -7.55
C ALA A 285 20.08 14.13 -8.13
N PRO A 286 19.16 14.73 -7.35
CA PRO A 286 19.32 14.92 -5.92
C PRO A 286 18.31 14.18 -5.02
N PHE A 287 17.87 12.98 -5.40
CA PHE A 287 16.80 12.25 -4.71
C PHE A 287 17.25 11.12 -3.78
N GLY A 288 18.50 10.64 -3.88
CA GLY A 288 19.22 10.01 -2.76
C GLY A 288 18.58 8.79 -2.07
N ILE A 289 17.62 8.10 -2.70
CA ILE A 289 17.16 6.80 -2.22
C ILE A 289 18.04 5.74 -2.88
N ASP A 290 18.94 5.16 -2.08
CA ASP A 290 19.54 3.87 -2.37
C ASP A 290 18.59 2.83 -1.78
N LEU A 291 17.86 2.10 -2.63
CA LEU A 291 16.94 1.05 -2.21
C LEU A 291 17.67 -0.21 -1.70
N GLY A 292 19.01 -0.20 -1.67
CA GLY A 292 19.82 -0.97 -0.74
C GLY A 292 19.37 -2.41 -0.52
N LEU A 293 19.43 -3.23 -1.57
CA LEU A 293 19.50 -4.69 -1.45
C LEU A 293 20.95 -5.13 -1.16
#